data_AF-A0A2D8PK12-F1
#
_entry.id   AF-A0A2D8PK12-F1
#
_cell.length_a   1.000
_cell.length_b   1.000
_cell.length_c   1.000
_cell.angle_alpha   90.00
_cell.angle_beta   90.00
_cell.angle_gamma   90.00
#
_symmetry.space_group_name_H-M   'P 1'
#
loop_
_entity.id
_entity.type
_entity.pdbx_description
1 polymer ?
#
loop_
_entity_poly.entity_id
_entity_poly.type
_entity_poly.pdbx_seq_one_letter_code
_entity_poly.pdbx_strand_id
1 'polypeptide(L)' 'MTNDHIRPQVGVGVVFLQGSRVFLAKRHGSHGEDTWASAGGHLEMGETPEECARR' A
#
# COMPACT_ATOMS: atom_id res chain seq x y z
N MET A 1 23.28 19.42 9.83
CA MET A 1 21.82 19.30 9.98
C MET A 1 21.22 19.64 8.63
N THR A 2 21.19 18.68 7.72
CA THR A 2 20.56 18.84 6.41
C THR A 2 19.06 18.93 6.63
N ASN A 3 18.44 19.94 6.04
CA ASN A 3 17.00 20.15 6.06
C ASN A 3 16.35 19.03 5.23
N ASP A 4 16.19 17.84 5.82
CA ASP A 4 15.41 16.75 5.25
C ASP A 4 13.94 17.20 5.27
N HIS A 5 13.57 17.94 4.23
CA HIS A 5 12.17 18.15 3.90
C HIS A 5 11.49 16.77 3.91
N ILE A 6 10.51 16.58 4.80
CA ILE A 6 9.71 15.35 4.86
C ILE A 6 9.09 15.17 3.48
N ARG A 7 9.68 14.33 2.65
CA ARG A 7 9.17 14.03 1.32
C ARG A 7 8.07 12.99 1.49
N PRO A 8 6.87 13.23 0.93
CA PRO A 8 5.84 12.21 0.95
C PRO A 8 6.33 10.98 0.20
N GLN A 9 6.06 9.81 0.77
CA GLN A 9 6.26 8.53 0.10
C GLN A 9 5.01 8.16 -0.69
N VAL A 10 5.18 7.38 -1.75
CA VAL A 10 4.09 6.95 -2.63
C VAL A 10 3.73 5.50 -2.30
N GLY A 11 2.45 5.26 -2.03
CA GLY A 11 1.90 3.93 -1.82
C GLY A 11 0.86 3.60 -2.89
N VAL A 12 0.78 2.33 -3.26
CA VAL A 12 -0.23 1.78 -4.18
C VAL A 12 -1.11 0.81 -3.39
N GLY A 13 -2.42 0.99 -3.48
CA GLY A 13 -3.43 0.10 -2.88
C GLY A 13 -4.21 -0.65 -3.95
N VAL A 14 -4.51 -1.92 -3.69
CA VAL A 14 -5.21 -2.82 -4.61
C VAL A 14 -6.48 -3.36 -3.95
N VAL A 15 -7.63 -3.05 -4.55
CA VAL A 15 -8.94 -3.53 -4.12
C VAL A 15 -9.40 -4.63 -5.06
N PHE A 16 -9.45 -5.87 -4.57
CA PHE A 16 -10.03 -6.98 -5.33
C PHE A 16 -11.55 -7.00 -5.13
N LEU A 17 -12.29 -6.97 -6.23
CA LEU A 17 -13.76 -6.99 -6.26
C LEU A 17 -14.26 -8.34 -6.73
N GLN A 18 -15.23 -8.92 -6.02
CA GLN A 18 -15.96 -10.11 -6.44
C GLN A 18 -17.46 -9.92 -6.15
N GLY A 19 -18.20 -9.44 -7.16
CA GLY A 19 -19.61 -9.08 -7.00
C GLY A 19 -19.77 -7.95 -5.96
N SER A 20 -20.52 -8.21 -4.89
CA SER A 20 -20.71 -7.29 -3.77
C SER A 20 -19.67 -7.43 -2.65
N ARG A 21 -18.62 -8.23 -2.86
CA ARG A 21 -17.57 -8.50 -1.86
C ARG A 21 -16.25 -7.82 -2.26
N VAL A 22 -15.51 -7.40 -1.24
CA VAL A 22 -14.14 -6.89 -1.36
C VAL A 22 -13.19 -7.74 -0.54
N PHE A 23 -11.97 -7.96 -1.04
CA PHE A 23 -10.92 -8.60 -0.25
C PHE A 23 -10.20 -7.57 0.62
N LEU A 24 -10.08 -7.87 1.91
CA LEU A 24 -9.26 -7.14 2.86
C LEU A 24 -8.38 -8.15 3.61
N ALA A 25 -7.15 -7.75 3.91
CA ALA A 25 -6.24 -8.51 4.76
C ALA A 25 -6.16 -7.87 6.14
N LYS A 26 -6.11 -8.70 7.18
CA LYS A 26 -5.81 -8.25 8.54
C LYS A 26 -4.32 -7.90 8.63
N ARG A 27 -4.01 -6.66 9.00
CA ARG A 27 -2.63 -6.18 9.10
C ARG A 27 -1.95 -6.74 10.35
N HIS A 28 -0.69 -7.13 10.22
CA HIS A 28 0.17 -7.58 11.31
C HIS A 28 1.44 -6.70 11.35
N GLY A 29 1.82 -6.18 12.51
CA GLY A 29 2.96 -5.27 12.68
C GLY A 29 2.61 -3.78 12.75
N SER A 30 3.63 -2.91 12.69
CA SER A 30 3.63 -1.56 13.28
C SER A 30 2.49 -0.61 12.89
N HIS A 31 2.26 -0.36 11.60
CA HIS A 31 1.28 0.64 11.18
C HIS A 31 -0.11 0.01 11.09
N GLY A 32 -1.06 0.44 11.93
CA GLY A 32 -2.44 -0.05 11.86
C GLY A 32 -2.57 -1.54 12.15
N GLU A 33 -1.81 -2.06 13.12
CA GLU A 33 -1.95 -3.43 13.62
C GLU A 33 -3.42 -3.76 13.93
N ASP A 34 -3.81 -5.00 13.67
CA ASP A 34 -5.16 -5.52 13.92
C ASP A 34 -6.30 -4.85 13.14
N THR A 35 -6.00 -3.92 12.22
CA THR A 35 -6.98 -3.34 11.30
C THR A 35 -7.06 -4.12 9.98
N TRP A 36 -8.17 -3.91 9.25
CA TRP A 36 -8.39 -4.49 7.92
C TRP A 36 -8.08 -3.45 6.84
N ALA A 37 -7.31 -3.83 5.84
CA ALA A 37 -6.96 -2.94 4.72
C ALA A 37 -6.92 -3.69 3.39
N SER A 38 -6.96 -2.92 2.30
CA SER A 38 -6.64 -3.43 0.97
C SER A 38 -5.20 -3.95 0.89
N ALA A 39 -4.91 -4.84 -0.04
CA ALA A 39 -3.53 -5.19 -0.37
C ALA A 39 -2.80 -3.96 -0.94
N GLY A 40 -1.46 -3.99 -0.96
CA GLY A 40 -0.66 -2.89 -1.48
C GLY A 40 0.70 -2.75 -0.82
N GLY A 41 1.43 -1.72 -1.24
CA GLY A 41 2.80 -1.49 -0.81
C GLY A 41 3.34 -0.13 -1.25
N HIS A 42 4.63 0.10 -0.97
CA HIS A 42 5.35 1.28 -1.45
C HIS A 42 5.74 1.10 -2.91
N LEU A 43 5.56 2.17 -3.69
CA LEU A 43 6.05 2.24 -5.05
C LEU A 43 7.58 2.30 -5.03
N GLU A 44 8.24 1.36 -5.70
CA GLU A 44 9.69 1.35 -5.85
C GLU A 44 10.13 2.20 -7.04
N MET A 45 11.37 2.70 -6.99
CA MET A 45 11.89 3.59 -8.03
C MET A 45 11.97 2.84 -9.37
N GLY A 46 11.31 3.39 -10.39
CA GLY A 46 11.26 2.80 -11.72
C GLY A 46 10.06 1.86 -11.95
N GLU A 47 9.27 1.54 -10.93
CA GLU A 47 7.99 0.86 -11.11
C GLU A 47 6.93 1.83 -11.66
N THR A 48 6.09 1.32 -12.55
CA THR A 48 4.74 1.85 -12.78
C THR A 48 3.83 1.49 -11.61
N PRO A 49 2.74 2.25 -11.37
CA PRO A 49 1.74 1.87 -10.37
C PRO A 49 1.18 0.45 -10.57
N GLU A 50 1.02 0.01 -11.82
CA GLU A 50 0.54 -1.32 -12.17
C GLU A 50 1.54 -2.43 -11.86
N GLU A 51 2.84 -2.20 -12.02
CA GLU A 51 3.90 -3.13 -11.62
C GLU A 51 3.93 -3.29 -10.10
N CYS A 52 3.88 -2.17 -9.36
CA CYS A 52 3.81 -2.17 -7.89
C CYS A 52 2.55 -2.89 -7.39
N ALA A 53 1.40 -2.71 -8.04
CA ALA A 53 0.16 -3.39 -7.68
C ALA A 53 0.20 -4.92 -7.88
N ARG A 54 1.07 -5.44 -8.75
CA ARG A 54 1.13 -6.87 -9.09
C ARG A 54 2.11 -7.68 -8.25
N ARG A 55 3.12 -7.03 -7.67
CA ARG A 55 4.17 -7.63 -6.83
C ARG A 55 3.63 -8.01 -5.45
#